data_AF-A0A8D3E5V3-F1
#
_entry.id   AF-A0A8D3E5V3-F1
#
_cell.length_a   1.000
_cell.length_b   1.000
_cell.length_c   1.000
_cell.angle_alpha   90.00
_cell.angle_beta   90.00
_cell.angle_gamma   90.00
#
_symmetry.space_group_name_H-M   'P 1'
#
loop_
_entity.id
_entity.type
_entity.pdbx_description
1 polymer ?
#
loop_
_entity_poly.entity_id
_entity_poly.type
_entity_poly.pdbx_seq_one_letter_code
_entity_poly.pdbx_strand_id
1 'polypeptide(L)'
;MTESAKRVTGFTVGDGVLSLRGKRMHTTPIMEALTSFIAFLRSFPCPVLLAAHSAWRFDAPVLTRVLRKCHLLREFQEVVSGFLDTFPLSKNRCLQSFRQESLVKELLGVDYKAHDALEDVRALQALYSVLQPTPELVWRHIFTLDTMERKAAVTAAKAKVPSEMSGQRPLLELFRQTVRVTESKAEGNDDKLKGS
;
A
#
# COMPACT_ATOMS: atom_id res chain seq x y z
N MET A 1 -14.72 -14.78 3.43
CA MET A 1 -13.51 -14.45 4.21
C MET A 1 -12.38 -15.37 3.78
N THR A 2 -11.14 -14.89 3.65
CA THR A 2 -10.02 -15.73 3.20
C THR A 2 -9.43 -16.56 4.34
N GLU A 3 -8.86 -17.72 4.02
CA GLU A 3 -8.20 -18.60 5.02
C GLU A 3 -7.01 -17.93 5.71
N SER A 4 -6.26 -17.09 4.99
CA SER A 4 -5.17 -16.33 5.58
C SER A 4 -5.66 -15.32 6.63
N ALA A 5 -6.78 -14.62 6.38
CA ALA A 5 -7.33 -13.69 7.36
C ALA A 5 -7.85 -14.41 8.62
N LYS A 6 -8.46 -15.59 8.45
CA LYS A 6 -8.88 -16.45 9.57
C LYS A 6 -7.68 -16.86 10.43
N ARG A 7 -6.60 -17.34 9.81
CA ARG A 7 -5.39 -17.79 10.52
C ARG A 7 -4.72 -16.67 11.31
N VAL A 8 -4.65 -15.47 10.74
CA VAL A 8 -3.99 -14.31 11.35
C VAL A 8 -4.80 -13.75 12.52
N THR A 9 -6.10 -13.53 12.32
CA THR A 9 -6.94 -12.82 13.30
C THR A 9 -7.67 -13.76 14.27
N GLY A 10 -7.84 -15.03 13.89
CA GLY A 10 -8.67 -15.99 14.60
C GLY A 10 -10.17 -15.76 14.41
N PHE A 11 -10.60 -14.77 13.61
CA PHE A 11 -12.01 -14.58 13.29
C PHE A 11 -12.49 -15.66 12.32
N THR A 12 -13.75 -16.06 12.44
CA THR A 12 -14.49 -16.88 11.48
C THR A 12 -15.91 -16.33 11.32
N VAL A 13 -16.51 -16.56 10.15
CA VAL A 13 -17.92 -16.25 9.89
C VAL A 13 -18.59 -17.52 9.38
N GLY A 14 -19.62 -17.97 10.09
CA GLY A 14 -20.47 -19.11 9.72
C GLY A 14 -21.92 -18.78 10.08
N ASP A 15 -22.85 -19.08 9.19
CA ASP A 15 -24.30 -18.83 9.36
C ASP A 15 -24.63 -17.38 9.79
N GLY A 16 -23.90 -16.41 9.24
CA GLY A 16 -24.06 -14.99 9.58
C GLY A 16 -23.50 -14.57 10.95
N VAL A 17 -22.86 -15.47 11.69
CA VAL A 17 -22.31 -15.22 13.03
C VAL A 17 -20.79 -15.04 12.95
N LEU A 18 -20.30 -13.91 13.47
CA LEU A 18 -18.87 -13.67 13.68
C LEU A 18 -18.42 -14.34 14.98
N SER A 19 -17.36 -15.14 14.90
CA SER A 19 -16.74 -15.78 16.06
C SER A 19 -15.24 -15.49 16.10
N LEU A 20 -14.68 -15.33 17.29
CA LEU A 20 -13.24 -15.22 17.53
C LEU A 20 -12.77 -16.50 18.22
N ARG A 21 -11.99 -17.33 17.52
CA ARG A 21 -11.46 -18.60 18.04
C ARG A 21 -12.57 -19.49 18.64
N GLY A 22 -13.70 -19.57 17.93
CA GLY A 22 -14.89 -20.33 18.35
C GLY A 22 -15.83 -19.61 19.32
N LYS A 23 -15.42 -18.48 19.91
CA LYS A 23 -16.29 -17.67 20.77
C LYS A 23 -17.14 -16.71 19.94
N ARG A 24 -18.47 -16.81 20.05
CA ARG A 24 -19.39 -15.86 19.40
C ARG A 24 -19.10 -14.44 19.86
N MET A 25 -19.01 -13.53 18.90
CA MET A 25 -18.78 -12.11 19.16
C MET A 25 -20.08 -11.33 19.06
N HIS A 26 -20.22 -10.30 19.88
CA HIS A 26 -21.24 -9.29 19.67
C HIS A 26 -20.84 -8.45 18.46
N THR A 27 -21.81 -8.14 17.61
CA THR A 27 -21.60 -7.37 16.37
C THR A 27 -22.64 -6.30 16.25
N THR A 28 -22.21 -5.13 15.82
CA THR A 28 -23.08 -4.00 15.48
C THR A 28 -23.29 -3.95 13.97
N PRO A 29 -24.51 -3.65 13.48
CA PRO A 29 -24.74 -3.37 12.06
C PRO A 29 -23.78 -2.31 11.53
N ILE A 30 -23.26 -2.50 10.31
CA ILE A 30 -22.22 -1.62 9.76
C ILE A 30 -22.65 -0.16 9.67
N MET A 31 -23.92 0.10 9.36
CA MET A 31 -24.50 1.44 9.29
C MET A 31 -24.42 2.14 10.65
N GLU A 32 -24.89 1.48 11.71
CA GLU A 32 -24.86 1.97 13.08
C GLU A 32 -23.42 2.15 13.59
N ALA A 33 -22.52 1.21 13.28
CA ALA A 33 -21.12 1.30 13.65
C ALA A 33 -20.43 2.52 13.01
N LEU A 34 -20.67 2.78 11.72
CA LEU A 34 -20.08 3.92 11.02
C LEU A 34 -20.67 5.27 11.49
N THR A 35 -21.99 5.35 11.70
CA THR A 35 -22.62 6.57 12.25
C THR A 35 -22.10 6.86 13.65
N SER A 36 -21.98 5.84 14.50
CA SER A 36 -21.40 5.98 15.85
C SER A 36 -19.93 6.39 15.78
N PHE A 37 -19.17 5.85 14.83
CA PHE A 37 -17.77 6.24 14.63
C PHE A 37 -17.64 7.70 14.19
N ILE A 38 -18.46 8.17 13.25
CA ILE A 38 -18.48 9.59 12.84
C ILE A 38 -18.89 10.49 14.01
N ALA A 39 -19.90 10.11 14.79
CA ALA A 39 -20.31 10.84 15.98
C ALA A 39 -19.19 10.92 17.03
N PHE A 40 -18.46 9.82 17.24
CA PHE A 40 -17.26 9.80 18.07
C PHE A 40 -16.19 10.76 17.54
N LEU A 41 -15.92 10.79 16.24
CA LEU A 41 -14.97 11.73 15.65
C LEU A 41 -15.38 13.20 15.82
N ARG A 42 -16.69 13.50 15.80
CA ARG A 42 -17.23 14.84 16.08
C ARG A 42 -17.04 15.30 17.52
N SER A 43 -16.78 14.38 18.45
CA SER A 43 -16.52 14.74 19.84
C SER A 43 -15.14 15.39 20.05
N PHE A 44 -14.25 15.29 19.05
CA PHE A 44 -12.95 15.95 19.05
C PHE A 44 -13.00 17.30 18.34
N PRO A 45 -12.02 18.20 18.57
CA PRO A 45 -11.83 19.37 17.73
C PRO A 45 -11.64 18.95 16.26
N CYS A 46 -12.63 19.27 15.43
CA CYS A 46 -12.60 18.96 14.01
C CYS A 46 -11.80 20.01 13.19
N PRO A 47 -11.21 19.61 12.06
CA PRO A 47 -11.21 18.25 11.49
C PRO A 47 -10.11 17.35 12.09
N VAL A 48 -10.43 16.07 12.27
CA VAL A 48 -9.53 15.05 12.87
C VAL A 48 -8.61 14.44 11.80
N LEU A 49 -7.35 14.17 12.15
CA LEU A 49 -6.41 13.39 11.34
C LEU A 49 -6.36 11.94 11.84
N LEU A 50 -6.64 10.96 10.98
CA LEU A 50 -6.61 9.54 11.37
C LEU A 50 -5.25 8.91 11.06
N ALA A 51 -4.58 8.35 12.06
CA ALA A 51 -3.30 7.66 11.86
C ALA A 51 -3.47 6.14 11.87
N ALA A 52 -2.85 5.46 10.91
CA ALA A 52 -2.75 4.00 10.90
C ALA A 52 -1.45 3.53 10.24
N HIS A 53 -1.00 2.34 10.60
CA HIS A 53 0.20 1.75 10.03
C HIS A 53 -0.10 1.09 8.67
N SER A 54 0.54 1.58 7.60
CA SER A 54 0.20 1.22 6.21
C SER A 54 -1.19 1.71 5.78
N ALA A 55 -1.66 2.82 6.36
CA ALA A 55 -3.00 3.40 6.12
C ALA A 55 -3.31 3.56 4.63
N TRP A 56 -2.33 4.03 3.84
CA TRP A 56 -2.49 4.29 2.41
C TRP A 56 -2.89 3.04 1.62
N ARG A 57 -2.35 1.89 2.02
CA ARG A 57 -2.51 0.62 1.30
C ARG A 57 -3.69 -0.20 1.80
N PHE A 58 -4.14 0.01 3.03
CA PHE A 58 -5.08 -0.90 3.67
C PHE A 58 -6.27 -0.19 4.33
N ASP A 59 -6.07 0.42 5.50
CA ASP A 59 -7.19 0.93 6.31
C ASP A 59 -7.99 2.01 5.59
N ALA A 60 -7.32 3.00 5.00
CA ALA A 60 -8.01 4.09 4.32
C ALA A 60 -8.82 3.60 3.09
N PRO A 61 -8.28 2.77 2.17
CA PRO A 61 -9.08 2.17 1.10
C PRO A 61 -10.27 1.34 1.59
N VAL A 62 -10.09 0.53 2.65
CA VAL A 62 -11.15 -0.33 3.19
C VAL A 62 -12.26 0.53 3.80
N LEU A 63 -11.91 1.47 4.68
CA LEU A 63 -12.85 2.36 5.34
C LEU A 63 -13.63 3.21 4.32
N THR A 64 -12.91 3.85 3.38
CA THR A 64 -13.52 4.66 2.32
C THR A 64 -14.54 3.87 1.50
N ARG A 65 -14.20 2.63 1.14
CA ARG A 65 -15.12 1.76 0.37
C ARG A 65 -16.40 1.47 1.13
N VAL A 66 -16.31 1.22 2.44
CA VAL A 66 -17.47 0.90 3.28
C VAL A 66 -18.32 2.16 3.53
N LEU A 67 -17.68 3.32 3.79
CA LEU A 67 -18.36 4.61 3.89
C LEU A 67 -19.15 4.96 2.62
N ARG A 68 -18.57 4.74 1.42
CA ARG A 68 -19.28 4.95 0.15
C ARG A 68 -20.50 4.05 0.02
N LYS A 69 -20.35 2.76 0.35
CA LYS A 69 -21.47 1.79 0.30
C LYS A 69 -22.61 2.15 1.24
N CYS A 70 -22.31 2.84 2.34
CA CYS A 70 -23.30 3.29 3.32
C CYS A 70 -23.74 4.75 3.10
N HIS A 71 -23.33 5.39 2.00
CA HIS A 71 -23.61 6.80 1.70
C HIS A 71 -23.16 7.81 2.78
N LEU A 72 -22.15 7.45 3.58
CA LEU A 72 -21.62 8.26 4.69
C LEU A 72 -20.32 9.01 4.35
N LEU A 73 -19.79 8.86 3.13
CA LEU A 73 -18.47 9.42 2.79
C LEU A 73 -18.42 10.95 2.96
N ARG A 74 -19.47 11.65 2.53
CA ARG A 74 -19.54 13.12 2.62
C ARG A 74 -19.55 13.58 4.08
N GLU A 75 -20.37 12.94 4.91
CA GLU A 75 -20.45 13.24 6.34
C GLU A 75 -19.12 12.99 7.05
N PHE A 76 -18.42 11.91 6.66
CA PHE A 76 -17.09 11.62 7.16
C PHE A 76 -16.05 12.68 6.73
N GLN A 77 -16.13 13.20 5.50
CA GLN A 77 -15.24 14.26 4.99
C GLN A 77 -15.41 15.60 5.73
N GLU A 78 -16.56 15.85 6.34
CA GLU A 78 -16.78 17.06 7.15
C GLU A 78 -16.00 17.02 8.47
N VAL A 79 -15.67 15.82 8.97
CA VAL A 79 -15.08 15.63 10.30
C VAL A 79 -13.63 15.14 10.26
N VAL A 80 -13.16 14.64 9.11
CA VAL A 80 -11.79 14.11 8.93
C VAL A 80 -11.03 14.90 7.86
N SER A 81 -9.86 15.42 8.22
CA SER A 81 -8.97 16.18 7.31
C SER A 81 -8.15 15.27 6.39
N GLY A 82 -7.90 14.03 6.82
CA GLY A 82 -7.16 13.04 6.05
C GLY A 82 -6.66 11.90 6.91
N PHE A 83 -5.66 11.21 6.38
CA PHE A 83 -4.99 10.08 7.01
C PHE A 83 -3.49 10.31 7.08
N LEU A 84 -2.86 9.82 8.15
CA LEU A 84 -1.41 9.69 8.27
C LEU A 84 -1.03 8.21 8.10
N ASP A 85 -0.21 7.91 7.09
CA ASP A 85 0.46 6.61 7.01
C ASP A 85 1.70 6.61 7.91
N THR A 86 1.69 5.82 8.97
CA THR A 86 2.81 5.75 9.92
C THR A 86 3.93 4.80 9.49
N PHE A 87 3.69 3.92 8.52
CA PHE A 87 4.68 2.94 8.06
C PHE A 87 5.97 3.57 7.51
N PRO A 88 5.92 4.66 6.71
CA PRO A 88 7.13 5.33 6.24
C PRO A 88 7.94 6.00 7.36
N LEU A 89 7.33 6.30 8.51
CA LEU A 89 7.98 7.07 9.59
C LEU A 89 9.14 6.32 10.25
N SER A 90 9.12 4.99 10.21
CA SER A 90 10.20 4.15 10.74
C SER A 90 11.33 3.88 9.73
N LYS A 91 11.20 4.29 8.45
CA LYS A 91 12.13 3.87 7.38
C LYS A 91 13.54 4.44 7.47
N ASN A 92 13.75 5.50 8.24
CA ASN A 92 15.08 6.04 8.50
C ASN A 92 15.87 5.22 9.55
N ARG A 93 15.27 4.16 10.10
CA ARG A 93 15.91 3.24 11.04
C ARG A 93 16.47 2.03 10.28
N CYS A 94 17.66 1.59 10.65
CA CYS A 94 18.30 0.38 10.11
C CYS A 94 17.68 -0.89 10.71
N LEU A 95 16.41 -1.17 10.41
CA LEU A 95 15.64 -2.28 10.98
C LEU A 95 15.50 -3.42 9.98
N GLN A 96 15.37 -4.64 10.49
CA GLN A 96 15.23 -5.85 9.66
C GLN A 96 13.81 -6.01 9.10
N SER A 97 12.81 -5.47 9.81
CA SER A 97 11.40 -5.55 9.42
C SER A 97 10.67 -4.26 9.80
N PHE A 98 9.75 -3.86 8.94
CA PHE A 98 8.89 -2.69 9.15
C PHE A 98 7.44 -3.08 9.44
N ARG A 99 7.18 -4.34 9.78
CA ARG A 99 5.88 -4.73 10.34
C ARG A 99 5.74 -4.13 11.72
N GLN A 100 4.55 -3.65 12.07
CA GLN A 100 4.30 -3.05 13.38
C GLN A 100 4.77 -3.94 14.56
N GLU A 101 4.47 -5.25 14.51
CA GLU A 101 4.94 -6.22 15.52
C GLU A 101 6.46 -6.23 15.68
N SER A 102 7.20 -6.18 14.56
CA SER A 102 8.67 -6.15 14.57
C SER A 102 9.19 -4.82 15.09
N LEU A 103 8.58 -3.71 14.68
CA LEU A 103 8.95 -2.37 15.14
C LEU A 103 8.75 -2.21 16.65
N VAL A 104 7.63 -2.70 17.17
CA VAL A 104 7.34 -2.65 18.61
C VAL A 104 8.34 -3.50 19.37
N LYS A 105 8.63 -4.72 18.90
CA LYS A 105 9.63 -5.59 19.51
C LYS A 105 11.03 -4.96 19.52
N GLU A 106 11.47 -4.43 18.37
CA GLU A 106 12.82 -3.89 18.20
C GLU A 106 13.02 -2.55 18.91
N LEU A 107 12.01 -1.67 18.92
CA LEU A 107 12.15 -0.29 19.45
C LEU A 107 11.61 -0.12 20.88
N LEU A 108 10.63 -0.91 21.29
CA LEU A 108 10.05 -0.85 22.64
C LEU A 108 10.46 -2.03 23.52
N GLY A 109 11.08 -3.08 22.95
CA GLY A 109 11.53 -4.25 23.71
C GLY A 109 10.40 -5.11 24.26
N VAL A 110 9.17 -4.97 23.72
CA VAL A 110 7.99 -5.69 24.19
C VAL A 110 7.31 -6.44 23.04
N ASP A 111 6.77 -7.61 23.33
CA ASP A 111 5.79 -8.26 22.48
C ASP A 111 4.38 -7.79 22.90
N TYR A 112 3.43 -7.82 21.96
CA TYR A 112 2.04 -7.52 22.25
C TYR A 112 1.12 -8.46 21.47
N LYS A 113 -0.17 -8.44 21.79
CA LYS A 113 -1.18 -9.25 21.08
C LYS A 113 -1.50 -8.62 19.72
N ALA A 114 -0.60 -8.82 18.76
CA ALA A 114 -0.81 -8.40 17.37
C ALA A 114 -2.08 -9.03 16.79
N HIS A 115 -2.71 -8.33 15.85
CA HIS A 115 -3.99 -8.70 15.21
C HIS A 115 -5.22 -8.58 16.12
N ASP A 116 -5.06 -7.91 17.26
CA ASP A 116 -6.15 -7.33 18.05
C ASP A 116 -6.17 -5.82 17.79
N ALA A 117 -7.27 -5.30 17.23
CA ALA A 117 -7.32 -3.92 16.76
C ALA A 117 -7.04 -2.89 17.87
N LEU A 118 -7.44 -3.17 19.12
CA LEU A 118 -7.24 -2.26 20.24
C LEU A 118 -5.78 -2.29 20.72
N GLU A 119 -5.18 -3.47 20.77
CA GLU A 119 -3.76 -3.61 21.10
C GLU A 119 -2.86 -3.05 19.99
N ASP A 120 -3.24 -3.22 18.73
CA ASP A 120 -2.55 -2.63 17.59
C ASP A 120 -2.52 -1.10 17.66
N VAL A 121 -3.61 -0.42 18.02
CA VAL A 121 -3.61 1.05 18.15
C VAL A 121 -2.84 1.55 19.37
N ARG A 122 -2.87 0.81 20.50
CA ARG A 122 -2.06 1.13 21.69
C ARG A 122 -0.57 1.01 21.40
N ALA A 123 -0.17 -0.09 20.77
CA ALA A 123 1.20 -0.32 20.36
C ALA A 123 1.66 0.74 19.34
N LEU A 124 0.79 1.12 18.39
CA LEU A 124 1.08 2.18 17.43
C LEU A 124 1.29 3.55 18.12
N GLN A 125 0.48 3.89 19.14
CA GLN A 125 0.64 5.12 19.90
C GLN A 125 1.99 5.16 20.65
N ALA A 126 2.36 4.06 21.30
CA ALA A 126 3.66 3.93 21.97
C ALA A 126 4.81 4.05 20.96
N LEU A 127 4.69 3.37 19.81
CA LEU A 127 5.67 3.42 18.75
C LEU A 127 5.85 4.84 18.20
N TYR A 128 4.76 5.57 17.94
CA TYR A 128 4.81 6.96 17.48
C TYR A 128 5.58 7.86 18.46
N SER A 129 5.35 7.64 19.77
CA SER A 129 6.01 8.39 20.85
C SER A 129 7.52 8.15 20.93
N VAL A 130 7.99 6.96 20.55
CA VAL A 130 9.43 6.64 20.48
C VAL A 130 10.04 7.08 19.15
N LEU A 131 9.30 6.98 18.04
CA LEU A 131 9.79 7.39 16.73
C LEU A 131 10.07 8.90 16.66
N GLN A 132 9.25 9.71 17.34
CA GLN A 132 9.31 11.18 17.35
C GLN A 132 9.58 11.76 15.94
N PRO A 133 8.69 11.49 14.97
CA PRO A 133 8.89 11.95 13.60
C PRO A 133 8.89 13.48 13.53
N THR A 134 9.74 14.06 12.69
CA THR A 134 9.72 15.52 12.49
C THR A 134 8.41 15.95 11.81
N PRO A 135 7.95 17.18 12.04
CA PRO A 135 6.74 17.70 11.39
C PRO A 135 6.77 17.58 9.86
N GLU A 136 7.93 17.79 9.24
CA GLU A 136 8.11 17.68 7.79
C GLU A 136 7.93 16.24 7.31
N LEU A 137 8.41 15.27 8.08
CA LEU A 137 8.23 13.86 7.76
C LEU A 137 6.77 13.44 7.91
N VAL A 138 6.11 13.88 8.98
CA VAL A 138 4.67 13.65 9.19
C VAL A 138 3.87 14.22 8.01
N TRP A 139 4.10 15.48 7.65
CA TRP A 139 3.40 16.16 6.57
C TRP A 139 3.52 15.43 5.23
N ARG A 140 4.70 14.90 4.89
CA ARG A 140 4.95 14.13 3.66
C ARG A 140 4.14 12.84 3.55
N HIS A 141 3.65 12.32 4.67
CA HIS A 141 2.92 11.05 4.73
C HIS A 141 1.45 11.22 5.13
N ILE A 142 0.98 12.46 5.20
CA ILE A 142 -0.45 12.78 5.24
C ILE A 142 -1.01 12.70 3.82
N PHE A 143 -2.22 12.16 3.69
CA PHE A 143 -2.96 12.13 2.45
C PHE A 143 -4.46 12.30 2.67
N THR A 144 -5.14 12.81 1.65
CA THR A 144 -6.58 13.03 1.65
C THR A 144 -7.32 12.01 0.79
N LEU A 145 -8.64 11.96 0.94
CA LEU A 145 -9.51 11.19 0.06
C LEU A 145 -9.36 11.61 -1.41
N ASP A 146 -9.26 12.91 -1.70
CA ASP A 146 -9.02 13.39 -3.07
C ASP A 146 -7.69 12.88 -3.65
N THR A 147 -6.66 12.79 -2.80
CA THR A 147 -5.35 12.27 -3.21
C THR A 147 -5.42 10.79 -3.55
N MET A 148 -6.23 10.02 -2.82
CA MET A 148 -6.50 8.62 -3.14
C MET A 148 -7.28 8.48 -4.46
N GLU A 149 -8.31 9.30 -4.68
CA GLU A 149 -9.13 9.28 -5.89
C GLU A 149 -8.32 9.62 -7.13
N ARG A 150 -7.48 10.67 -7.08
CA ARG A 150 -6.58 11.03 -8.18
C ARG A 150 -5.65 9.87 -8.55
N LYS A 151 -5.06 9.18 -7.57
CA LYS A 151 -4.20 8.01 -7.87
C LYS A 151 -4.99 6.85 -8.47
N ALA A 152 -6.21 6.59 -7.97
CA ALA A 152 -7.07 5.57 -8.54
C ALA A 152 -7.40 5.87 -10.01
N ALA A 153 -7.72 7.13 -10.32
CA ALA A 153 -7.98 7.59 -11.68
C ALA A 153 -6.74 7.44 -12.60
N VAL A 154 -5.55 7.82 -12.15
CA VAL A 154 -4.30 7.64 -12.91
C VAL A 154 -4.01 6.15 -13.15
N THR A 155 -4.23 5.30 -12.15
CA THR A 155 -4.02 3.86 -12.27
C THR A 155 -5.00 3.24 -13.27
N ALA A 156 -6.27 3.66 -13.22
CA ALA A 156 -7.30 3.25 -14.17
C ALA A 156 -7.03 3.76 -15.60
N ALA A 157 -6.54 4.99 -15.76
CA ALA A 157 -6.14 5.54 -17.04
C ALA A 157 -4.97 4.76 -17.65
N LYS A 158 -3.95 4.43 -16.84
CA LYS A 158 -2.83 3.57 -17.27
C LYS A 158 -3.27 2.16 -17.66
N ALA A 159 -4.29 1.61 -17.00
CA ALA A 159 -4.85 0.30 -17.35
C ALA A 159 -5.75 0.34 -18.60
N LYS A 160 -6.28 1.52 -18.97
CA LYS A 160 -7.17 1.72 -20.12
C LYS A 160 -6.46 2.14 -21.40
N VAL A 161 -5.17 2.47 -21.37
CA VAL A 161 -4.36 2.67 -22.58
C VAL A 161 -3.93 1.29 -23.08
N PRO A 162 -4.46 0.77 -24.21
CA PRO A 162 -3.84 -0.34 -24.89
C PRO A 162 -2.43 0.09 -25.29
N SER A 163 -1.46 -0.78 -25.10
CA SER A 163 -0.12 -0.63 -25.68
C SER A 163 -0.23 -0.66 -27.20
N GLU A 164 -0.60 0.47 -27.81
CA GLU A 164 -0.49 0.66 -29.25
C GLU A 164 0.40 1.85 -29.57
N MET A 165 1.41 1.52 -30.38
CA MET A 165 2.39 2.33 -31.11
C MET A 165 3.64 2.82 -30.35
N SER A 166 4.78 2.19 -30.63
CA SER A 166 5.56 2.62 -31.82
C SER A 166 6.58 1.54 -32.22
N GLY A 167 6.70 1.33 -33.53
CA GLY A 167 7.74 0.48 -34.10
C GLY A 167 9.11 1.08 -33.83
N GLN A 168 9.81 0.56 -32.83
CA GLN A 168 11.26 0.64 -32.74
C GLN A 168 11.76 -0.78 -32.50
N ARG A 169 12.56 -1.26 -33.46
CA ARG A 169 13.29 -2.52 -33.29
C ARG A 169 14.13 -2.40 -32.01
N PRO A 170 14.16 -3.41 -31.13
CA PRO A 170 15.02 -3.38 -29.96
C PRO A 170 16.48 -3.15 -30.40
N LEU A 171 17.19 -2.23 -29.73
CA LEU A 171 18.61 -1.91 -29.97
C LEU A 171 19.53 -3.16 -29.95
N LEU A 172 19.07 -4.25 -29.34
CA LEU A 172 19.76 -5.55 -29.33
C LEU A 172 19.71 -6.30 -30.68
N GLU A 173 18.80 -5.99 -31.59
CA GLU A 173 18.79 -6.58 -32.94
C GLU A 173 19.74 -5.86 -33.92
N LEU A 174 19.97 -4.54 -33.77
CA LEU A 174 20.96 -3.84 -34.58
C LEU A 174 22.38 -4.37 -34.30
N PHE A 175 22.70 -4.67 -33.04
CA PHE A 175 24.00 -5.23 -32.66
C PHE A 175 24.29 -6.60 -33.27
N ARG A 176 23.26 -7.38 -33.63
CA ARG A 176 23.44 -8.67 -34.32
C ARG A 176 23.64 -8.54 -35.83
N GLN A 177 23.17 -7.45 -36.44
CA GLN A 177 23.36 -7.19 -37.87
C GLN A 177 24.71 -6.51 -38.16
N THR A 178 25.26 -5.72 -37.23
CA THR A 178 26.58 -5.08 -37.42
C THR A 178 27.73 -6.10 -37.38
N VAL A 179 27.58 -7.23 -36.69
CA VAL A 179 28.63 -8.28 -36.60
C VAL A 179 28.57 -9.27 -37.77
N ARG A 180 27.45 -9.37 -38.51
CA ARG A 180 27.33 -10.26 -39.69
C ARG A 180 27.70 -9.60 -41.03
N VAL A 181 28.02 -8.30 -41.05
CA VAL A 181 28.35 -7.58 -42.30
C VAL A 181 29.86 -7.45 -42.54
N THR A 182 30.72 -7.91 -41.63
CA THR A 182 32.18 -7.93 -41.84
C THR A 182 32.76 -9.25 -42.36
N GLU A 183 31.93 -10.26 -42.66
CA GLU A 183 32.39 -11.51 -43.27
C GLU A 183 31.62 -11.81 -44.56
N SER A 184 31.92 -11.06 -45.63
CA SER A 184 31.86 -11.57 -47.02
C SER A 184 32.18 -10.47 -48.03
N LYS A 185 33.47 -10.25 -48.32
CA LYS A 185 33.95 -9.99 -49.70
C LYS A 185 35.48 -10.05 -49.77
N ALA A 186 35.99 -11.17 -50.26
CA ALA A 186 37.32 -11.28 -50.86
C ALA A 186 37.26 -12.36 -51.96
N GLU A 187 36.59 -12.05 -53.07
CA GLU A 187 36.99 -12.52 -54.40
C GLU A 187 37.92 -11.40 -54.93
N GLY A 188 39.14 -11.60 -55.41
CA GLY A 188 39.71 -12.78 -56.07
C GLY A 188 39.89 -12.46 -57.54
N ASN A 189 40.97 -11.75 -57.91
CA ASN A 189 41.85 -11.99 -59.08
C ASN A 189 42.79 -10.78 -59.32
N ASP A 190 44.09 -11.01 -59.41
CA ASP A 190 44.77 -11.06 -60.72
C ASP A 190 46.27 -11.40 -60.56
N ASP A 191 46.66 -12.45 -61.29
CA ASP A 191 47.85 -12.59 -62.13
C ASP A 191 49.17 -11.91 -61.70
N LYS A 192 50.23 -12.70 -61.50
CA LYS A 192 51.17 -13.13 -62.58
C LYS A 192 52.49 -13.69 -62.02
N LEU A 193 53.03 -14.65 -62.76
CA LEU A 193 54.47 -14.95 -62.97
C LEU A 193 55.28 -15.61 -61.84
N LYS A 194 55.51 -16.92 -61.96
CA LYS A 194 56.78 -17.49 -62.47
C LYS A 194 56.81 -19.02 -62.31
N GLY A 195 56.87 -19.73 -63.44
CA GLY A 195 57.49 -21.04 -63.54
C GLY A 195 58.45 -20.98 -64.73
N SER A 196 59.67 -21.45 -64.55
CA SER A 196 60.61 -21.78 -65.63
C SER A 196 60.03 -22.81 -66.59
#